data_AF-A0A3D8MXL6-F1
#
_entry.id   AF-A0A3D8MXL6-F1
#
_cell.length_a   1.000
_cell.length_b   1.000
_cell.length_c   1.000
_cell.angle_alpha   90.00
_cell.angle_beta   90.00
_cell.angle_gamma   90.00
#
_symmetry.space_group_name_H-M   'P 1'
#
loop_
_entity.id
_entity.type
_entity.pdbx_description
1 polymer ?
#
loop_
_entity_poly.entity_id
_entity_poly.type
_entity_poly.pdbx_seq_one_letter_code
_entity_poly.pdbx_strand_id
1 'polypeptide(L)'
;MRSILTSILLALTLVMGAASPAIAQHNHALEADANFDDFLNTVDALPTPEVLERFPDAETRLLDVATDAEATVFRRWRATSMLSNFNSPEVRQALITLTEAADDDLRGMALLVLGAGYLEGGNAEVLATIEARLSDDDASVRADAVRALAYGHGPQITERLERIAAGDDARQAKIATRALARMGHNPQ
;
A
#
# COMPACT_ATOMS: atom_id res chain seq x y z
N MET A 1 -66.08 14.16 56.95
CA MET A 1 -66.80 13.19 56.08
C MET A 1 -65.96 13.05 54.81
N ARG A 2 -65.12 11.99 54.70
CA ARG A 2 -65.19 10.89 53.70
C ARG A 2 -65.41 11.40 52.27
N SER A 3 -64.48 11.28 51.32
CA SER A 3 -63.98 10.04 50.67
C SER A 3 -62.66 10.35 49.92
N ILE A 4 -61.51 9.69 50.18
CA ILE A 4 -60.96 8.49 49.50
C ILE A 4 -61.26 8.43 47.99
N LEU A 5 -60.21 8.53 47.14
CA LEU A 5 -59.73 7.56 46.13
C LEU A 5 -58.84 8.24 45.05
N THR A 6 -57.57 7.81 44.95
CA THR A 6 -56.81 7.40 43.73
C THR A 6 -57.01 8.20 42.43
N SER A 7 -56.01 8.73 41.71
CA SER A 7 -54.72 8.15 41.34
C SER A 7 -53.77 9.24 40.84
N ILE A 8 -52.51 9.15 41.27
CA ILE A 8 -51.35 9.83 40.70
C ILE A 8 -50.96 9.07 39.44
N LEU A 9 -51.05 9.69 38.25
CA LEU A 9 -50.37 9.18 37.06
C LEU A 9 -49.13 10.03 36.83
N LEU A 10 -48.03 9.63 37.47
CA LEU A 10 -46.69 10.02 37.07
C LEU A 10 -46.42 9.31 35.74
N ALA A 11 -46.49 10.05 34.62
CA ALA A 11 -45.96 9.57 33.35
C ALA A 11 -44.43 9.61 33.43
N LEU A 12 -43.86 8.60 34.09
CA LEU A 12 -42.43 8.34 34.08
C LEU A 12 -42.11 7.80 32.67
N THR A 13 -41.72 8.67 31.76
CA THR A 13 -41.11 8.28 30.49
C THR A 13 -39.77 7.64 30.78
N LEU A 14 -39.79 6.33 30.99
CA LEU A 14 -38.60 5.50 30.98
C LEU A 14 -38.12 5.42 29.53
N VAL A 15 -37.35 6.40 29.08
CA VAL A 15 -36.50 6.24 27.89
C VAL A 15 -35.37 5.32 28.33
N MET A 16 -35.65 4.02 28.41
CA MET A 16 -34.60 3.01 28.36
C MET A 16 -33.96 3.15 26.97
N GLY A 17 -32.75 3.71 26.96
CA GLY A 17 -31.98 3.95 25.75
C GLY A 17 -31.63 2.65 25.04
N ALA A 18 -32.48 2.22 24.13
CA ALA A 18 -32.01 1.52 22.95
C ALA A 18 -31.38 2.60 22.06
N ALA A 19 -30.04 2.68 22.06
CA ALA A 19 -29.35 3.47 21.03
C ALA A 19 -29.92 3.03 19.68
N SER A 20 -30.43 3.97 18.89
CA SER A 20 -31.00 3.64 17.59
C SER A 20 -29.94 2.88 16.78
N PRO A 21 -30.32 1.85 16.00
CA PRO A 21 -29.35 1.07 15.23
C PRO A 21 -28.47 1.95 14.33
N ALA A 22 -28.99 3.09 13.85
CA ALA A 22 -28.22 4.09 13.11
C ALA A 22 -27.10 4.76 13.93
N ILE A 23 -27.35 5.07 15.21
CA ILE A 23 -26.33 5.67 16.10
C ILE A 23 -25.27 4.64 16.46
N ALA A 24 -25.68 3.40 16.75
CA ALA A 24 -24.74 2.31 17.02
C ALA A 24 -23.86 2.00 15.79
N GLN A 25 -24.45 1.94 14.60
CA GLN A 25 -23.72 1.71 13.34
C GLN A 25 -22.77 2.86 13.01
N HIS A 26 -23.20 4.11 13.24
CA HIS A 26 -22.34 5.28 13.06
C HIS A 26 -21.15 5.27 14.04
N ASN A 27 -21.39 4.98 15.31
CA ASN A 27 -20.32 4.88 16.31
C ASN A 27 -19.35 3.73 16.00
N HIS A 28 -19.84 2.57 15.57
CA HIS A 28 -19.00 1.45 15.16
C HIS A 28 -18.13 1.78 13.93
N ALA A 29 -18.63 2.56 12.97
CA ALA A 29 -17.84 3.01 11.84
C ALA A 29 -16.69 3.94 12.32
N LEU A 30 -17.00 4.91 13.19
CA LEU A 30 -15.99 5.80 13.77
C LEU A 30 -14.92 5.06 14.59
N GLU A 31 -15.31 4.03 15.34
CA GLU A 31 -14.38 3.17 16.09
C GLU A 31 -13.50 2.31 15.15
N ALA A 32 -14.07 1.77 14.08
CA ALA A 32 -13.31 1.02 13.07
C ALA A 32 -12.30 1.92 12.33
N ASP A 33 -12.70 3.15 11.99
CA ASP A 33 -11.84 4.14 11.35
C ASP A 33 -10.67 4.54 12.26
N ALA A 34 -10.94 4.84 13.54
CA ALA A 34 -9.89 5.18 14.51
C ALA A 34 -8.91 4.01 14.75
N ASN A 35 -9.40 2.77 14.74
CA ASN A 35 -8.57 1.58 14.92
C ASN A 35 -7.64 1.32 13.71
N PHE A 36 -8.12 1.56 12.49
CA PHE A 36 -7.28 1.45 11.30
C PHE A 36 -6.20 2.55 11.27
N ASP A 37 -6.57 3.79 11.60
CA ASP A 37 -5.61 4.89 11.64
C ASP A 37 -4.54 4.68 12.72
N ASP A 38 -4.92 4.21 13.91
CA ASP A 38 -3.97 3.85 14.96
C ASP A 38 -3.04 2.73 14.48
N PHE A 39 -3.60 1.67 13.88
CA PHE A 39 -2.82 0.58 13.29
C PHE A 39 -1.80 1.07 12.26
N LEU A 40 -2.23 1.88 11.29
CA LEU A 40 -1.36 2.41 10.25
C LEU A 40 -0.23 3.28 10.83
N ASN A 41 -0.50 4.03 11.91
CA ASN A 41 0.50 4.91 12.50
C ASN A 41 1.50 4.16 13.40
N THR A 42 1.04 3.10 14.08
CA THR A 42 1.81 2.41 15.12
C THR A 42 2.52 1.14 14.66
N VAL A 43 2.14 0.57 13.52
CA VAL A 43 2.74 -0.68 13.05
C VAL A 43 4.20 -0.46 12.60
N ASP A 44 5.12 -1.17 13.24
CA ASP A 44 6.56 -1.02 13.06
C ASP A 44 7.15 -1.88 11.93
N ALA A 45 6.38 -2.86 11.44
CA ALA A 45 6.78 -3.78 10.39
C ALA A 45 5.66 -3.92 9.34
N LEU A 46 6.01 -4.42 8.15
CA LEU A 46 5.03 -4.77 7.14
C LEU A 46 4.09 -5.86 7.72
N PRO A 47 2.77 -5.60 7.88
CA PRO A 47 1.83 -6.59 8.38
C PRO A 47 1.72 -7.77 7.42
N THR A 48 1.43 -8.94 7.99
CA THR A 48 1.06 -10.13 7.21
C THR A 48 -0.38 -10.00 6.72
N PRO A 49 -0.80 -10.78 5.70
CA PRO A 49 -2.19 -10.80 5.24
C PRO A 49 -3.19 -11.08 6.38
N GLU A 50 -2.86 -11.99 7.31
CA GLU A 50 -3.74 -12.34 8.43
C GLU A 50 -3.98 -11.16 9.39
N VAL A 51 -3.01 -10.26 9.53
CA VAL A 51 -3.21 -9.03 10.32
C VAL A 51 -4.18 -8.09 9.62
N LEU A 52 -4.11 -8.01 8.29
CA LEU A 52 -4.98 -7.15 7.48
C LEU A 52 -6.42 -7.67 7.39
N GLU A 53 -6.66 -8.98 7.54
CA GLU A 53 -8.01 -9.56 7.61
C GLU A 53 -8.88 -8.98 8.74
N ARG A 54 -8.26 -8.36 9.76
CA ARG A 54 -8.97 -7.61 10.81
C ARG A 54 -9.70 -6.37 10.28
N PHE A 55 -9.33 -5.90 9.09
CA PHE A 55 -9.88 -4.75 8.40
C PHE A 55 -10.40 -5.21 7.02
N PRO A 56 -11.69 -5.58 6.90
CA PRO A 56 -12.23 -6.15 5.66
C PRO A 56 -12.12 -5.25 4.43
N ASP A 57 -11.95 -3.95 4.64
CA ASP A 57 -11.76 -2.89 3.65
C ASP A 57 -10.32 -2.35 3.62
N ALA A 58 -9.34 -3.11 4.13
CA ALA A 58 -7.93 -2.72 4.21
C ALA A 58 -7.38 -2.22 2.87
N GLU A 59 -7.64 -2.93 1.77
CA GLU A 59 -7.16 -2.55 0.44
C GLU A 59 -7.61 -1.13 0.06
N THR A 60 -8.92 -0.87 0.17
CA THR A 60 -9.50 0.44 -0.12
C THR A 60 -8.91 1.53 0.77
N ARG A 61 -8.81 1.28 2.08
CA ARG A 61 -8.24 2.27 3.02
C ARG A 61 -6.77 2.57 2.74
N LEU A 62 -5.99 1.55 2.38
CA LEU A 62 -4.58 1.73 2.03
C LEU A 62 -4.43 2.49 0.70
N LEU A 63 -5.30 2.22 -0.29
CA LEU A 63 -5.36 2.99 -1.53
C LEU A 63 -5.68 4.46 -1.28
N ASP A 64 -6.69 4.72 -0.44
CA ASP A 64 -7.10 6.07 -0.07
C ASP A 64 -5.92 6.83 0.57
N VAL A 65 -5.26 6.23 1.56
CA VAL A 65 -4.09 6.87 2.20
C VAL A 65 -2.92 7.03 1.25
N ALA A 66 -2.57 6.03 0.44
CA ALA A 66 -1.42 6.10 -0.46
C ALA A 66 -1.56 7.22 -1.51
N THR A 67 -2.80 7.46 -1.95
CA THR A 67 -3.11 8.44 -3.01
C THR A 67 -3.57 9.81 -2.48
N ASP A 68 -3.83 9.93 -1.18
CA ASP A 68 -4.16 11.20 -0.52
C ASP A 68 -2.96 12.16 -0.55
N ALA A 69 -3.09 13.26 -1.29
CA ALA A 69 -2.05 14.29 -1.39
C ALA A 69 -1.86 15.08 -0.10
N GLU A 70 -2.85 15.11 0.79
CA GLU A 70 -2.80 15.79 2.08
C GLU A 70 -2.21 14.90 3.18
N ALA A 71 -2.13 13.59 2.96
CA ALA A 71 -1.46 12.67 3.87
C ALA A 71 0.05 12.91 3.86
N THR A 72 0.68 12.73 5.02
CA THR A 72 2.14 12.86 5.14
C THR A 72 2.83 11.82 4.26
N VAL A 73 3.99 12.16 3.69
CA VAL A 73 4.81 11.24 2.88
C VAL A 73 4.99 9.90 3.59
N PHE A 74 5.29 9.94 4.90
CA PHE A 74 5.47 8.73 5.69
C PHE A 74 4.22 7.83 5.73
N ARG A 75 3.02 8.39 5.93
CA ARG A 75 1.77 7.62 5.90
C ARG A 75 1.52 7.03 4.53
N ARG A 76 1.73 7.83 3.48
CA ARG A 76 1.57 7.40 2.09
C ARG A 76 2.52 6.25 1.77
N TRP A 77 3.81 6.43 2.06
CA TRP A 77 4.86 5.42 1.87
C TRP A 77 4.53 4.12 2.61
N ARG A 78 4.07 4.22 3.86
CA ARG A 78 3.69 3.05 4.64
C ARG A 78 2.48 2.34 4.03
N ALA A 79 1.44 3.08 3.66
CA ALA A 79 0.29 2.51 2.98
C ALA A 79 0.69 1.83 1.67
N THR A 80 1.52 2.49 0.84
CA THR A 80 2.10 1.93 -0.38
C THR A 80 2.86 0.63 -0.12
N SER A 81 3.67 0.56 0.95
CA SER A 81 4.37 -0.67 1.31
C SER A 81 3.41 -1.82 1.65
N MET A 82 2.32 -1.53 2.36
CA MET A 82 1.31 -2.52 2.76
C MET A 82 0.47 -3.02 1.59
N LEU A 83 0.36 -2.24 0.51
CA LEU A 83 -0.29 -2.66 -0.72
C LEU A 83 0.38 -3.89 -1.35
N SER A 84 1.60 -4.27 -0.94
CA SER A 84 2.22 -5.54 -1.35
C SER A 84 1.44 -6.78 -0.92
N ASN A 85 0.49 -6.66 0.00
CA ASN A 85 -0.40 -7.75 0.41
C ASN A 85 -1.58 -7.96 -0.55
N PHE A 86 -1.75 -7.10 -1.55
CA PHE A 86 -2.88 -7.12 -2.47
C PHE A 86 -2.37 -7.22 -3.91
N ASN A 87 -3.13 -7.94 -4.74
CA ASN A 87 -2.82 -8.12 -6.16
C ASN A 87 -4.07 -7.86 -7.01
N SER A 88 -4.55 -6.61 -6.98
CA SER A 88 -5.70 -6.14 -7.76
C SER A 88 -5.27 -5.19 -8.89
N PRO A 89 -6.10 -5.02 -9.95
CA PRO A 89 -5.89 -3.99 -10.95
C PRO A 89 -5.82 -2.56 -10.38
N GLU A 90 -6.62 -2.27 -9.37
CA GLU A 90 -6.70 -0.97 -8.70
C GLU A 90 -5.38 -0.63 -8.00
N VAL A 91 -4.82 -1.61 -7.27
CA VAL A 91 -3.50 -1.47 -6.63
C VAL A 91 -2.40 -1.30 -7.68
N ARG A 92 -2.43 -2.05 -8.79
CA ARG A 92 -1.47 -1.86 -9.88
C ARG A 92 -1.49 -0.43 -10.42
N GLN A 93 -2.69 0.10 -10.69
CA GLN A 93 -2.84 1.43 -11.27
C GLN A 93 -2.40 2.54 -10.30
N ALA A 94 -2.72 2.40 -9.03
CA ALA A 94 -2.26 3.31 -7.98
C ALA A 94 -0.73 3.29 -7.89
N LEU A 95 -0.10 2.11 -7.88
CA LEU A 95 1.36 1.97 -7.85
C LEU A 95 2.02 2.60 -9.08
N ILE A 96 1.49 2.37 -10.29
CA ILE A 96 1.98 3.03 -11.53
C ILE A 96 1.98 4.55 -11.35
N THR A 97 0.87 5.11 -10.87
CA THR A 97 0.74 6.56 -10.62
C THR A 97 1.76 7.05 -9.59
N LEU A 98 1.96 6.29 -8.51
CA LEU A 98 2.89 6.64 -7.44
C LEU A 98 4.37 6.58 -7.88
N THR A 99 4.70 5.86 -8.95
CA THR A 99 6.06 5.93 -9.55
C THR A 99 6.36 7.31 -10.18
N GLU A 100 5.39 8.21 -10.24
CA GLU A 100 5.52 9.60 -10.71
C GLU A 100 5.35 10.62 -9.57
N ALA A 101 5.25 10.17 -8.31
CA ALA A 101 5.11 11.06 -7.17
C ALA A 101 6.29 12.04 -7.08
N ALA A 102 6.02 13.27 -6.60
CA ALA A 102 7.06 14.27 -6.40
C ALA A 102 8.16 13.80 -5.41
N ASP A 103 7.75 13.04 -4.40
CA ASP A 103 8.62 12.49 -3.36
C ASP A 103 9.33 11.22 -3.85
N ASP A 104 10.65 11.18 -3.70
CA ASP A 104 11.53 10.11 -4.19
C ASP A 104 11.39 8.81 -3.40
N ASP A 105 11.23 8.88 -2.07
CA ASP A 105 11.00 7.69 -1.24
C ASP A 105 9.71 6.98 -1.65
N LEU A 106 8.66 7.76 -1.96
CA LEU A 106 7.39 7.22 -2.43
C LEU A 106 7.48 6.60 -3.83
N ARG A 107 8.20 7.24 -4.76
CA ARG A 107 8.48 6.64 -6.09
C ARG A 107 9.22 5.31 -5.95
N GLY A 108 10.26 5.28 -5.11
CA GLY A 108 11.07 4.09 -4.84
C GLY A 108 10.24 2.94 -4.28
N MET A 109 9.43 3.20 -3.25
CA MET A 109 8.55 2.19 -2.67
C MET A 109 7.52 1.65 -3.68
N ALA A 110 6.90 2.55 -4.46
CA ALA A 110 5.95 2.14 -5.50
C ALA A 110 6.60 1.20 -6.53
N LEU A 111 7.84 1.49 -6.97
CA LEU A 111 8.59 0.61 -7.88
C LEU A 111 8.83 -0.78 -7.29
N LEU A 112 9.24 -0.86 -6.02
CA LEU A 112 9.52 -2.14 -5.37
C LEU A 112 8.26 -3.01 -5.27
N VAL A 113 7.15 -2.42 -4.83
CA VAL A 113 5.87 -3.14 -4.71
C VAL A 113 5.32 -3.52 -6.09
N LEU A 114 5.41 -2.61 -7.07
CA LEU A 114 4.97 -2.86 -8.44
C LEU A 114 5.76 -4.01 -9.08
N GLY A 115 7.08 -4.01 -8.93
CA GLY A 115 7.96 -5.08 -9.43
C GLY A 115 7.64 -6.42 -8.79
N ALA A 116 7.50 -6.47 -7.46
CA ALA A 116 7.24 -7.69 -6.72
C ALA A 116 5.86 -8.31 -7.02
N GLY A 117 4.82 -7.48 -7.20
CA GLY A 117 3.44 -7.97 -7.39
C GLY A 117 3.00 -8.15 -8.84
N TYR A 118 3.58 -7.39 -9.78
CA TYR A 118 2.98 -7.21 -11.12
C TYR A 118 3.94 -7.37 -12.29
N LEU A 119 5.25 -7.51 -12.07
CA LEU A 119 6.21 -7.76 -13.14
C LEU A 119 6.31 -9.26 -13.51
N GLU A 120 5.70 -10.14 -12.71
CA GLU A 120 5.67 -11.58 -12.99
C GLU A 120 5.12 -11.85 -14.40
N GLY A 121 5.86 -12.62 -15.21
CA GLY A 121 5.50 -12.89 -16.62
C GLY A 121 5.83 -11.77 -17.63
N GLY A 122 6.47 -10.68 -17.21
CA GLY A 122 6.95 -9.63 -18.12
C GLY A 122 5.83 -8.72 -18.65
N ASN A 123 4.88 -8.35 -17.80
CA ASN A 123 3.85 -7.37 -18.17
C ASN A 123 4.48 -6.11 -18.77
N ALA A 124 4.12 -5.78 -20.02
CA ALA A 124 4.79 -4.75 -20.81
C ALA A 124 4.59 -3.33 -20.24
N GLU A 125 3.41 -3.03 -19.69
CA GLU A 125 3.13 -1.72 -19.07
C GLU A 125 3.93 -1.55 -17.79
N VAL A 126 3.96 -2.58 -16.95
CA VAL A 126 4.73 -2.57 -15.69
C VAL A 126 6.22 -2.45 -15.99
N LEU A 127 6.73 -3.22 -16.95
CA LEU A 127 8.12 -3.14 -17.38
C LEU A 127 8.46 -1.74 -17.90
N ALA A 128 7.65 -1.15 -18.78
CA ALA A 128 7.88 0.19 -19.31
C ALA A 128 7.86 1.26 -18.19
N THR A 129 6.96 1.13 -17.22
CA THR A 129 6.89 2.01 -16.04
C THR A 129 8.18 1.96 -15.23
N ILE A 130 8.69 0.75 -14.95
CA ILE A 130 9.95 0.57 -14.22
C ILE A 130 11.15 1.08 -15.03
N GLU A 131 11.20 0.78 -16.33
CA GLU A 131 12.27 1.23 -17.22
C GLU A 131 12.36 2.76 -17.29
N ALA A 132 11.22 3.45 -17.29
CA ALA A 132 11.18 4.91 -17.29
C ALA A 132 11.81 5.55 -16.03
N ARG A 133 11.99 4.79 -14.94
CA ARG A 133 12.65 5.23 -13.70
C ARG A 133 14.13 4.86 -13.62
N LEU A 134 14.67 4.14 -14.60
CA LEU A 134 16.12 3.87 -14.67
C LEU A 134 16.96 5.13 -14.93
N SER A 135 16.34 6.22 -15.38
CA SER A 135 16.96 7.53 -15.60
C SER A 135 16.34 8.63 -14.71
N ASP A 136 15.73 8.26 -13.58
CA ASP A 136 15.20 9.23 -12.61
C ASP A 136 16.32 10.17 -12.11
N ASP A 137 15.96 11.40 -11.76
CA ASP A 137 16.90 12.39 -11.23
C ASP A 137 17.49 11.91 -9.89
N ASP A 138 16.69 11.22 -9.08
CA ASP A 138 17.15 10.65 -7.82
C ASP A 138 17.87 9.31 -8.01
N ALA A 139 19.06 9.20 -7.41
CA ALA A 139 19.91 8.03 -7.54
C ALA A 139 19.38 6.78 -6.81
N SER A 140 18.58 6.96 -5.76
CA SER A 140 17.93 5.86 -5.03
C SER A 140 16.74 5.33 -5.80
N VAL A 141 15.93 6.19 -6.41
CA VAL A 141 14.84 5.77 -7.33
C VAL A 141 15.40 4.98 -8.51
N ARG A 142 16.49 5.46 -9.14
CA ARG A 142 17.21 4.72 -10.17
C ARG A 142 17.66 3.34 -9.72
N ALA A 143 18.08 3.20 -8.47
CA ALA A 143 18.51 1.92 -7.91
C ALA A 143 17.31 1.00 -7.61
N ASP A 144 16.21 1.55 -7.12
CA ASP A 144 14.96 0.81 -6.86
C ASP A 144 14.29 0.34 -8.14
N ALA A 145 14.39 1.08 -9.24
CA ALA A 145 13.97 0.60 -10.56
C ALA A 145 14.73 -0.68 -10.97
N VAL A 146 16.05 -0.74 -10.77
CA VAL A 146 16.83 -1.96 -11.04
C VAL A 146 16.45 -3.10 -10.09
N ARG A 147 16.17 -2.81 -8.82
CA ARG A 147 15.67 -3.82 -7.87
C ARG A 147 14.28 -4.33 -8.25
N ALA A 148 13.40 -3.45 -8.72
CA ALA A 148 12.07 -3.80 -9.19
C ALA A 148 12.14 -4.78 -10.37
N LEU A 149 13.03 -4.52 -11.34
CA LEU A 149 13.29 -5.46 -12.45
C LEU A 149 13.72 -6.85 -11.96
N ALA A 150 14.47 -6.92 -10.86
CA ALA A 150 14.97 -8.19 -10.31
C ALA A 150 13.88 -9.09 -9.70
N TYR A 151 12.65 -8.59 -9.51
CA TYR A 151 11.50 -9.43 -9.16
C TYR A 151 10.88 -10.12 -10.38
N GLY A 152 11.11 -9.59 -11.58
CA GLY A 152 10.67 -10.20 -12.83
C GLY A 152 11.50 -11.43 -13.21
N HIS A 153 11.00 -12.20 -14.17
CA HIS A 153 11.70 -13.35 -14.72
C HIS A 153 11.48 -13.46 -16.24
N GLY A 154 12.31 -14.28 -16.89
CA GLY A 154 12.24 -14.55 -18.32
C GLY A 154 13.25 -13.75 -19.16
N PRO A 155 13.38 -14.09 -20.45
CA PRO A 155 14.49 -13.62 -21.28
C PRO A 155 14.57 -12.09 -21.40
N GLN A 156 13.43 -11.42 -21.49
CA GLN A 156 13.38 -9.96 -21.59
C GLN A 156 13.95 -9.28 -20.34
N ILE A 157 13.62 -9.78 -19.15
CA ILE A 157 14.13 -9.25 -17.87
C ILE A 157 15.63 -9.52 -17.76
N THR A 158 16.06 -10.74 -18.09
CA THR A 158 17.50 -11.10 -18.09
C THR A 158 18.29 -10.17 -19.02
N GLU A 159 17.86 -9.97 -20.26
CA GLU A 159 18.55 -9.12 -21.23
C GLU A 159 18.61 -7.65 -20.76
N ARG A 160 17.54 -7.16 -20.12
CA ARG A 160 17.50 -5.81 -19.54
C ARG A 160 18.52 -5.68 -18.41
N LEU A 161 18.57 -6.64 -17.50
CA LEU A 161 19.54 -6.65 -16.40
C LEU A 161 20.98 -6.80 -16.91
N GLU A 162 21.23 -7.60 -17.95
CA GLU A 162 22.57 -7.72 -18.58
C GLU A 162 23.05 -6.41 -19.17
N ARG A 163 22.18 -5.68 -19.88
CA ARG A 163 22.52 -4.34 -20.39
C ARG A 163 22.79 -3.34 -19.28
N ILE A 164 22.04 -3.39 -18.17
CA ILE A 164 22.28 -2.52 -17.01
C ILE A 164 23.61 -2.90 -16.34
N ALA A 165 23.93 -4.19 -16.21
CA ALA A 165 25.18 -4.68 -15.64
C ALA A 165 26.42 -4.23 -16.44
N ALA A 166 26.28 -4.09 -17.76
CA ALA A 166 27.33 -3.61 -18.65
C ALA A 166 27.40 -2.07 -18.79
N GLY A 167 26.48 -1.34 -18.15
CA GLY A 167 26.40 0.13 -18.23
C GLY A 167 27.40 0.86 -17.33
N ASP A 168 27.48 2.17 -17.51
CA ASP A 168 28.46 3.04 -16.83
C ASP A 168 28.07 3.42 -15.38
N ASP A 169 26.79 3.33 -15.01
CA ASP A 169 26.35 3.59 -13.63
C ASP A 169 26.72 2.41 -12.74
N ALA A 170 27.83 2.55 -11.99
CA ALA A 170 28.37 1.51 -11.13
C ALA A 170 27.39 1.00 -10.06
N ARG A 171 26.45 1.84 -9.57
CA ARG A 171 25.47 1.43 -8.57
C ARG A 171 24.42 0.53 -9.22
N GLN A 172 23.87 0.96 -10.36
CA GLN A 172 22.90 0.17 -11.12
C GLN A 172 23.53 -1.14 -11.62
N ALA A 173 24.73 -1.08 -12.20
CA ALA A 173 25.46 -2.25 -12.67
C ALA A 173 25.65 -3.29 -11.55
N LYS A 174 26.09 -2.85 -10.37
CA LYS A 174 26.25 -3.73 -9.20
C LYS A 174 24.95 -4.39 -8.76
N ILE A 175 23.82 -3.68 -8.79
CA ILE A 175 22.51 -4.25 -8.42
C ILE A 175 22.08 -5.28 -9.46
N ALA A 176 22.20 -4.96 -10.74
CA ALA A 176 21.85 -5.86 -11.83
C ALA A 176 22.70 -7.14 -11.85
N THR A 177 24.03 -7.03 -11.71
CA THR A 177 24.93 -8.19 -11.59
C THR A 177 24.54 -9.12 -10.43
N ARG A 178 24.14 -8.55 -9.29
CA ARG A 178 23.66 -9.35 -8.14
C ARG A 178 22.31 -10.02 -8.43
N ALA A 179 21.42 -9.34 -9.14
CA ALA A 179 20.13 -9.91 -9.54
C ALA A 179 20.35 -11.09 -10.49
N LEU A 180 21.15 -10.90 -11.55
CA LEU A 180 21.52 -11.95 -12.49
C LEU A 180 22.14 -13.17 -11.79
N ALA A 181 23.08 -12.94 -10.87
CA ALA A 181 23.72 -14.03 -10.13
C ALA A 181 22.71 -14.86 -9.30
N ARG A 182 21.70 -14.22 -8.69
CA ARG A 182 20.61 -14.92 -7.97
C ARG A 182 19.72 -15.72 -8.93
N MET A 183 19.59 -15.26 -10.17
CA MET A 183 18.86 -15.95 -11.24
C MET A 183 19.69 -17.05 -11.93
N GLY A 184 20.94 -17.27 -11.52
CA GLY A 184 21.85 -18.24 -12.14
C GLY A 184 22.54 -17.75 -13.42
N HIS A 185 22.46 -16.45 -13.71
CA HIS A 185 23.15 -15.80 -14.83
C HIS A 185 24.38 -15.06 -14.29
N ASN A 186 25.59 -15.46 -14.71
CA ASN A 186 26.80 -14.68 -14.42
C ASN A 186 27.12 -13.82 -15.65
N PRO A 187 27.14 -12.48 -15.54
CA PRO A 187 27.60 -11.64 -16.64
C PRO A 187 29.07 -12.00 -16.95
N GLN A 188 29.38 -12.16 -18.24
CA GLN A 188 30.75 -12.45 -18.72
C GLN A 188 31.62 -11.19 -18.75
#